data_AF-A0A7W0TZJ7-F1
#
_entry.id   AF-A0A7W0TZJ7-F1
#
_cell.length_a   1.000
_cell.length_b   1.000
_cell.length_c   1.000
_cell.angle_alpha   90.00
_cell.angle_beta   90.00
_cell.angle_gamma   90.00
#
_symmetry.space_group_name_H-M   'P 1'
#
loop_
_entity.id
_entity.type
_entity.pdbx_description
1 polymer ?
#
loop_
_entity_poly.entity_id
_entity_poly.type
_entity_poly.pdbx_seq_one_letter_code
_entity_poly.pdbx_strand_id
1 'polypeptide(L)'
;DRYTDDDLLFGAPAADEADLPAGIIASLDLKKPPHPAVRFYVPLAVGGHVDHRHAYDAGVLLARDGWDVWFYEDLPYALRSGALEHRLAALAAEAPMEPGPTIPTGPYWDAKIEAVLAYPSQLETIFRRYLGVGTSRGEIEAALRDYAERIGGGATERFWRLTE
;
A
#
# COMPACT_ATOMS: atom_id res chain seq x y z
N ASP A 1 -15.10 5.04 -20.84
CA ASP A 1 -14.08 5.32 -19.82
C ASP A 1 -14.47 4.65 -18.52
N ARG A 2 -13.51 4.03 -17.82
CA ARG A 2 -13.67 3.46 -16.47
C ARG A 2 -13.11 4.44 -15.44
N TYR A 3 -13.54 4.31 -14.18
CA TYR A 3 -12.96 5.04 -13.04
C TYR A 3 -12.92 6.56 -13.22
N THR A 4 -14.02 7.13 -13.71
CA THR A 4 -14.12 8.54 -14.08
C THR A 4 -14.35 9.49 -12.89
N ASP A 5 -14.55 8.94 -11.70
CA ASP A 5 -14.77 9.66 -10.45
C ASP A 5 -14.26 8.87 -9.23
N ASP A 6 -14.25 9.51 -8.07
CA ASP A 6 -13.76 8.94 -6.81
C ASP A 6 -14.57 7.71 -6.38
N ASP A 7 -15.90 7.70 -6.57
CA ASP A 7 -16.75 6.59 -6.14
C ASP A 7 -16.40 5.30 -6.92
N LEU A 8 -16.13 5.45 -8.22
CA LEU A 8 -15.65 4.36 -9.05
C LEU A 8 -14.20 3.97 -8.70
N LEU A 9 -13.30 4.94 -8.46
CA LEU A 9 -11.89 4.69 -8.13
C LEU A 9 -11.71 3.92 -6.81
N PHE A 10 -12.56 4.19 -5.82
CA PHE A 10 -12.52 3.52 -4.51
C PHE A 10 -13.55 2.37 -4.38
N GLY A 11 -14.29 2.10 -5.46
CA GLY A 11 -15.28 1.05 -5.57
C GLY A 11 -14.68 -0.35 -5.77
N ALA A 12 -15.50 -1.26 -6.30
CA ALA A 12 -15.04 -2.59 -6.69
C ALA A 12 -14.27 -2.52 -8.04
N PRO A 13 -13.20 -3.31 -8.22
CA PRO A 13 -12.62 -3.52 -9.54
C PRO A 13 -13.67 -3.98 -10.55
N ALA A 14 -13.51 -3.58 -11.81
CA ALA A 14 -14.45 -3.92 -12.85
C ALA A 14 -14.38 -5.43 -13.11
N ALA A 15 -15.53 -6.07 -13.28
CA ALA A 15 -15.59 -7.54 -13.39
C ALA A 15 -14.82 -8.08 -14.61
N ASP A 16 -14.71 -7.29 -15.68
CA ASP A 16 -13.95 -7.63 -16.88
C ASP A 16 -12.44 -7.38 -16.75
N GLU A 17 -11.97 -6.92 -15.59
CA GLU A 17 -10.55 -6.80 -15.24
C GLU A 17 -10.08 -7.93 -14.31
N ALA A 18 -10.85 -8.99 -14.15
CA ALA A 18 -10.51 -10.13 -13.28
C ALA A 18 -9.14 -10.78 -13.63
N ASP A 19 -8.74 -10.74 -14.90
CA ASP A 19 -7.45 -11.29 -15.36
C ASP A 19 -6.29 -10.28 -15.27
N LEU A 20 -6.55 -9.01 -14.91
CA LEU A 20 -5.53 -7.96 -14.89
C LEU A 20 -4.38 -8.27 -13.92
N PRO A 21 -4.60 -8.78 -12.69
CA PRO A 21 -3.51 -9.17 -11.80
C PRO A 21 -2.54 -10.19 -12.42
N ALA A 22 -3.06 -11.19 -13.15
CA ALA A 22 -2.24 -12.17 -13.85
C ALA A 22 -1.50 -11.52 -15.04
N GLY A 23 -2.15 -10.60 -15.76
CA GLY A 23 -1.53 -9.81 -16.82
C GLY A 23 -0.36 -8.95 -16.33
N ILE A 24 -0.50 -8.32 -15.16
CA ILE A 24 0.58 -7.57 -14.51
C ILE A 24 1.79 -8.48 -14.28
N ILE A 25 1.59 -9.66 -13.68
CA ILE A 25 2.69 -10.61 -13.42
C ILE A 25 3.34 -11.06 -14.73
N ALA A 26 2.55 -11.39 -15.75
CA ALA A 26 3.07 -11.79 -17.04
C ALA A 26 3.94 -10.69 -17.68
N SER A 27 3.57 -9.42 -17.51
CA SER A 27 4.33 -8.29 -18.06
C SER A 27 5.72 -8.10 -17.44
N LEU A 28 5.95 -8.63 -16.22
CA LEU A 28 7.24 -8.55 -15.54
C LEU A 28 8.28 -9.54 -16.08
N ASP A 29 7.88 -10.51 -16.91
CA ASP A 29 8.75 -11.55 -17.51
C ASP A 29 9.69 -12.22 -16.49
N LEU A 30 9.12 -12.61 -15.33
CA LEU A 30 9.89 -13.16 -14.22
C LEU A 30 10.44 -14.54 -14.54
N LYS A 31 11.74 -14.74 -14.33
CA LYS A 31 12.41 -16.04 -14.45
C LYS A 31 11.98 -16.95 -13.29
N LYS A 32 11.68 -18.22 -13.60
CA LYS A 32 11.44 -19.26 -12.59
C LYS A 32 12.69 -20.16 -12.40
N PRO A 33 12.89 -20.75 -11.21
CA PRO A 33 12.11 -20.54 -9.98
C PRO A 33 12.35 -19.15 -9.35
N PRO A 34 11.52 -18.72 -8.37
CA PRO A 34 11.73 -17.47 -7.63
C PRO A 34 13.17 -17.32 -7.14
N HIS A 35 13.77 -16.16 -7.39
CA HIS A 35 15.14 -15.91 -6.98
C HIS A 35 15.15 -15.41 -5.52
N PRO A 36 15.91 -16.04 -4.60
CA PRO A 36 15.84 -15.74 -3.16
C PRO A 36 16.33 -14.32 -2.78
N ALA A 37 17.07 -13.66 -3.68
CA ALA A 37 17.50 -12.27 -3.48
C ALA A 37 16.51 -11.22 -3.99
N VAL A 38 15.38 -11.63 -4.58
CA VAL A 38 14.37 -10.72 -5.10
C VAL A 38 13.19 -10.70 -4.14
N ARG A 39 12.77 -9.48 -3.77
CA ARG A 39 11.58 -9.23 -2.98
C ARG A 39 10.69 -8.22 -3.67
N PHE A 40 9.39 -8.46 -3.65
CA PHE A 40 8.38 -7.50 -4.08
C PHE A 40 7.84 -6.73 -2.88
N TYR A 41 7.67 -5.42 -3.05
CA TYR A 41 6.95 -4.56 -2.13
C TYR A 41 5.71 -4.05 -2.86
N VAL A 42 4.54 -4.39 -2.35
CA VAL A 42 3.24 -4.15 -3.00
C VAL A 42 2.26 -3.52 -2.00
N PRO A 43 1.25 -2.77 -2.46
CA PRO A 43 0.26 -2.21 -1.55
C PRO A 43 -0.55 -3.30 -0.85
N LEU A 44 -0.91 -3.09 0.42
CA LEU A 44 -1.95 -3.87 1.09
C LEU A 44 -3.37 -3.49 0.60
N ALA A 45 -3.47 -2.39 -0.15
CA ALA A 45 -4.70 -1.78 -0.67
C ALA A 45 -5.62 -1.23 0.42
N VAL A 46 -5.04 -0.70 1.50
CA VAL A 46 -5.75 0.10 2.49
C VAL A 46 -6.31 1.36 1.81
N GLY A 47 -7.56 1.70 2.10
CA GLY A 47 -8.28 2.79 1.43
C GLY A 47 -9.02 2.36 0.16
N GLY A 48 -8.73 1.18 -0.39
CA GLY A 48 -9.58 0.52 -1.39
C GLY A 48 -9.49 1.09 -2.81
N HIS A 49 -8.45 1.85 -3.16
CA HIS A 49 -8.23 2.31 -4.54
C HIS A 49 -8.08 1.11 -5.49
N VAL A 50 -8.75 1.14 -6.64
CA VAL A 50 -8.83 0.00 -7.56
C VAL A 50 -7.47 -0.47 -8.05
N ASP A 51 -6.59 0.45 -8.45
CA ASP A 51 -5.23 0.08 -8.90
C ASP A 51 -4.41 -0.59 -7.79
N HIS A 52 -4.59 -0.16 -6.54
CA HIS A 52 -3.91 -0.78 -5.41
C HIS A 52 -4.48 -2.16 -5.11
N ARG A 53 -5.78 -2.40 -5.34
CA ARG A 53 -6.38 -3.74 -5.24
C ARG A 53 -5.82 -4.69 -6.30
N HIS A 54 -5.72 -4.24 -7.55
CA HIS A 54 -5.11 -5.03 -8.63
C HIS A 54 -3.63 -5.35 -8.35
N ALA A 55 -2.87 -4.37 -7.85
CA ALA A 55 -1.47 -4.58 -7.46
C ALA A 55 -1.33 -5.52 -6.24
N TYR A 56 -2.23 -5.41 -5.26
CA TYR A 56 -2.33 -6.33 -4.14
C TYR A 56 -2.61 -7.76 -4.60
N ASP A 57 -3.59 -7.95 -5.48
CA ASP A 57 -3.98 -9.28 -5.99
C ASP A 57 -2.83 -9.91 -6.80
N ALA A 58 -2.09 -9.11 -7.58
CA ALA A 58 -0.86 -9.54 -8.23
C ALA A 58 0.21 -9.96 -7.19
N GLY A 59 0.34 -9.20 -6.11
CA GLY A 59 1.20 -9.56 -4.98
C GLY A 59 0.84 -10.90 -4.33
N VAL A 60 -0.45 -11.17 -4.12
CA VAL A 60 -0.94 -12.45 -3.57
C VAL A 60 -0.61 -13.61 -4.51
N LEU A 61 -0.81 -13.44 -5.82
CA LEU A 61 -0.45 -14.44 -6.82
C LEU A 61 1.06 -14.72 -6.84
N LEU A 62 1.91 -13.68 -6.72
CA LEU A 62 3.36 -13.83 -6.60
C LEU A 62 3.77 -14.58 -5.33
N ALA A 63 3.16 -14.23 -4.18
CA ALA A 63 3.44 -14.90 -2.91
C ALA A 63 3.08 -16.39 -2.97
N ARG A 64 1.92 -16.74 -3.55
CA ARG A 64 1.48 -18.13 -3.77
C ARG A 64 2.38 -18.90 -4.75
N ASP A 65 3.06 -18.22 -5.66
CA ASP A 65 4.06 -18.81 -6.57
C ASP A 65 5.46 -18.93 -5.93
N GLY A 66 5.59 -18.57 -4.64
CA GLY A 66 6.81 -18.75 -3.85
C GLY A 66 7.79 -17.57 -3.88
N TRP A 67 7.38 -16.40 -4.38
CA TRP A 67 8.19 -15.19 -4.28
C TRP A 67 8.11 -14.59 -2.87
N ASP A 68 9.18 -13.91 -2.45
CA ASP A 68 9.17 -13.10 -1.23
C ASP A 68 8.40 -11.79 -1.51
N VAL A 69 7.25 -11.62 -0.87
CA VAL A 69 6.34 -10.49 -1.08
C VAL A 69 5.97 -9.85 0.25
N TRP A 70 6.21 -8.55 0.36
CA TRP A 70 5.84 -7.74 1.52
C TRP A 70 4.79 -6.71 1.13
N PHE A 71 3.69 -6.67 1.89
CA PHE A 71 2.58 -5.75 1.66
C PHE A 71 2.72 -4.54 2.58
N TYR A 72 2.87 -3.33 2.03
CA TYR A 72 2.96 -2.10 2.82
C TYR A 72 1.59 -1.52 3.14
N GLU A 73 1.46 -0.87 4.29
CA GLU A 73 0.27 -0.08 4.61
C GLU A 73 0.25 1.21 3.78
N ASP A 74 -0.82 1.41 3.03
CA ASP A 74 -0.94 2.51 2.07
C ASP A 74 -1.04 3.86 2.78
N LEU A 75 0.08 4.59 2.90
CA LEU A 75 0.08 5.94 3.43
C LEU A 75 -0.22 6.96 2.31
N PRO A 76 -1.07 7.97 2.57
CA PRO A 76 -1.67 8.30 3.88
C PRO A 76 -3.03 7.64 4.15
N TYR A 77 -3.56 6.76 3.29
CA TYR A 77 -4.88 6.14 3.50
C TYR A 77 -5.00 5.38 4.83
N ALA A 78 -3.94 4.71 5.28
CA ALA A 78 -3.86 4.03 6.57
C ALA A 78 -3.87 4.99 7.79
N LEU A 79 -3.76 6.31 7.58
CA LEU A 79 -3.95 7.30 8.64
C LEU A 79 -5.43 7.43 9.05
N ARG A 80 -6.37 7.06 8.17
CA ARG A 80 -7.80 7.09 8.50
C ARG A 80 -8.10 6.07 9.59
N SER A 81 -8.80 6.52 10.63
CA SER A 81 -9.20 5.67 11.75
C SER A 81 -9.94 4.42 11.27
N GLY A 82 -9.46 3.23 11.68
CA GLY A 82 -10.08 1.96 11.34
C GLY A 82 -9.82 1.44 9.92
N ALA A 83 -9.11 2.17 9.06
CA ALA A 83 -8.97 1.79 7.65
C ALA A 83 -8.13 0.52 7.45
N LEU A 84 -7.05 0.38 8.23
CA LEU A 84 -6.24 -0.83 8.20
C LEU A 84 -7.03 -2.04 8.72
N GLU A 85 -7.69 -1.88 9.87
CA GLU A 85 -8.47 -2.93 10.51
C GLU A 85 -9.60 -3.41 9.61
N HIS A 86 -10.29 -2.48 8.93
CA HIS A 86 -11.30 -2.80 7.94
C HIS A 86 -10.71 -3.60 6.77
N ARG A 87 -9.55 -3.20 6.25
CA ARG A 87 -8.89 -3.92 5.15
C ARG A 87 -8.48 -5.34 5.58
N LEU A 88 -7.85 -5.49 6.73
CA LEU A 88 -7.44 -6.81 7.25
C LEU A 88 -8.65 -7.73 7.48
N ALA A 89 -9.75 -7.20 8.04
CA ALA A 89 -10.98 -7.96 8.24
C ALA A 89 -11.58 -8.44 6.90
N ALA A 90 -11.55 -7.60 5.86
CA ALA A 90 -12.03 -7.98 4.52
C ALA A 90 -11.17 -9.09 3.87
N LEU A 91 -9.88 -9.17 4.22
CA LEU A 91 -8.94 -10.16 3.67
C LEU A 91 -8.94 -11.50 4.40
N ALA A 92 -9.40 -11.52 5.66
CA ALA A 92 -9.21 -12.63 6.60
C ALA A 92 -9.72 -14.00 6.08
N ALA A 93 -10.74 -14.03 5.22
CA ALA A 93 -11.32 -15.27 4.72
C ALA A 93 -10.59 -15.87 3.50
N GLU A 94 -9.97 -15.04 2.66
CA GLU A 94 -9.45 -15.46 1.34
C GLU A 94 -7.92 -15.39 1.24
N ALA A 95 -7.33 -14.41 1.93
CA ALA A 95 -5.90 -14.14 1.92
C ALA A 95 -5.50 -13.51 3.26
N PRO A 96 -5.57 -14.27 4.37
CA PRO A 96 -5.22 -13.75 5.69
C PRO A 96 -3.78 -13.22 5.70
N MET A 97 -3.60 -12.11 6.41
CA MET A 97 -2.32 -11.41 6.51
C MET A 97 -1.80 -11.50 7.94
N GLU A 98 -0.52 -11.79 8.08
CA GLU A 98 0.19 -11.72 9.34
C GLU A 98 1.13 -10.51 9.40
N PRO A 99 1.37 -9.94 10.61
CA PRO A 99 2.35 -8.89 10.78
C PRO A 99 3.73 -9.34 10.29
N GLY A 100 4.25 -8.60 9.32
CA GLY A 100 5.60 -8.76 8.81
C GLY A 100 6.61 -7.92 9.62
N PRO A 101 7.79 -7.68 9.06
CA PRO A 101 8.82 -6.89 9.72
C PRO A 101 8.45 -5.41 9.79
N THR A 102 8.97 -4.77 10.83
CA THR A 102 9.01 -3.32 10.96
C THR A 102 10.42 -2.81 10.60
N ILE A 103 10.49 -1.75 9.82
CA ILE A 103 11.74 -1.18 9.33
C ILE A 103 11.91 0.21 9.93
N PRO A 104 12.94 0.45 10.77
CA PRO A 104 13.26 1.78 11.26
C PRO A 104 13.65 2.69 10.09
N THR A 105 12.96 3.81 9.95
CA THR A 105 13.17 4.79 8.88
C THR A 105 13.75 6.12 9.40
N GLY A 106 14.01 6.24 10.70
CA GLY A 106 14.56 7.46 11.33
C GLY A 106 15.72 8.13 10.57
N PRO A 107 16.79 7.41 10.20
CA PRO A 107 17.90 7.99 9.43
C PRO A 107 17.52 8.52 8.04
N TYR A 108 16.40 8.07 7.48
CA TYR A 108 15.93 8.40 6.13
C TYR A 108 14.65 9.24 6.14
N TRP A 109 14.17 9.66 7.32
CA TRP A 109 12.84 10.25 7.46
C TRP A 109 12.71 11.55 6.68
N ASP A 110 13.68 12.45 6.80
CA ASP A 110 13.65 13.71 6.05
C ASP A 110 13.65 13.44 4.53
N ALA A 111 14.47 12.50 4.06
CA ALA A 111 14.51 12.11 2.65
C ALA A 111 13.16 11.55 2.17
N LYS A 112 12.46 10.77 3.01
CA LYS A 112 11.10 10.31 2.73
C LYS A 112 10.12 11.48 2.61
N ILE A 113 10.16 12.44 3.55
CA ILE A 113 9.28 13.61 3.51
C ILE A 113 9.55 14.45 2.25
N GLU A 114 10.81 14.70 1.90
CA GLU A 114 11.16 15.38 0.65
C GLU A 114 10.63 14.64 -0.58
N ALA A 115 10.75 13.31 -0.60
CA ALA A 115 10.24 12.50 -1.71
C ALA A 115 8.72 12.62 -1.85
N VAL A 116 7.97 12.66 -0.74
CA VAL A 116 6.51 12.92 -0.78
C VAL A 116 6.23 14.33 -1.33
N LEU A 117 6.96 15.33 -0.85
CA LEU A 117 6.76 16.74 -1.25
C LEU A 117 7.14 17.00 -2.72
N ALA A 118 7.96 16.15 -3.33
CA ALA A 118 8.33 16.21 -4.74
C ALA A 118 7.15 15.94 -5.71
N TYR A 119 5.99 15.52 -5.20
CA TYR A 119 4.76 15.31 -5.97
C TYR A 119 3.68 16.38 -5.65
N PRO A 120 3.90 17.66 -5.97
CA PRO A 120 3.03 18.76 -5.57
C PRO A 120 1.58 18.62 -6.08
N SER A 121 1.40 18.01 -7.25
CA SER A 121 0.06 17.73 -7.80
C SER A 121 -0.77 16.75 -6.96
N GLN A 122 -0.11 15.95 -6.12
CA GLN A 122 -0.76 14.94 -5.29
C GLN A 122 -1.07 15.45 -3.89
N LEU A 123 -0.38 16.48 -3.40
CA LEU A 123 -0.55 16.94 -2.02
C LEU A 123 -1.96 17.46 -1.75
N GLU A 124 -2.51 18.27 -2.67
CA GLU A 124 -3.85 18.83 -2.54
C GLU A 124 -4.93 17.73 -2.52
N THR A 125 -4.82 16.76 -3.43
CA THR A 125 -5.82 15.71 -3.58
C THR A 125 -5.70 14.67 -2.46
N ILE A 126 -4.50 14.12 -2.26
CA ILE A 126 -4.29 12.98 -1.37
C ILE A 126 -4.27 13.41 0.10
N PHE A 127 -3.54 14.47 0.47
CA PHE A 127 -3.45 14.86 1.88
C PHE A 127 -4.64 15.73 2.30
N ARG A 128 -4.98 16.77 1.52
CA ARG A 128 -6.07 17.67 1.92
C ARG A 128 -7.45 17.11 1.62
N ARG A 129 -7.77 16.84 0.34
CA ARG A 129 -9.14 16.43 -0.03
C ARG A 129 -9.52 15.08 0.55
N TYR A 130 -8.64 14.08 0.47
CA TYR A 130 -8.96 12.73 0.93
C TYR A 130 -8.77 12.53 2.43
N LEU A 131 -7.83 13.22 3.06
CA LEU A 131 -7.42 12.94 4.44
C LEU A 131 -7.65 14.11 5.40
N GLY A 132 -7.96 15.31 4.91
CA GLY A 132 -8.15 16.50 5.74
C GLY A 132 -6.84 17.03 6.36
N VAL A 133 -5.69 16.55 5.90
CA VAL A 133 -4.36 17.00 6.34
C VAL A 133 -3.93 18.19 5.49
N GLY A 134 -3.29 19.19 6.09
CA GLY A 134 -2.73 20.29 5.30
C GLY A 134 -1.63 19.84 4.34
N THR A 135 -1.20 20.74 3.45
CA THR A 135 -0.25 20.42 2.38
C THR A 135 1.15 20.98 2.63
N SER A 136 1.36 21.64 3.76
CA SER A 136 2.71 22.07 4.15
C SER A 136 3.55 20.87 4.58
N ARG A 137 4.88 21.02 4.49
CA ARG A 137 5.83 20.03 5.00
C ARG A 137 5.48 19.62 6.44
N GLY A 138 5.31 20.59 7.33
CA GLY A 138 5.13 20.32 8.76
C GLY A 138 3.85 19.53 9.05
N GLU A 139 2.76 19.83 8.35
CA GLU A 139 1.48 19.12 8.50
C GLU A 139 1.57 17.68 7.98
N ILE A 140 2.17 17.50 6.79
CA ILE A 140 2.38 16.17 6.20
C ILE A 140 3.31 15.34 7.09
N GLU A 141 4.43 15.93 7.53
CA GLU A 141 5.39 15.25 8.39
C GLU A 141 4.75 14.83 9.71
N ALA A 142 4.02 15.73 10.38
CA ALA A 142 3.34 15.42 11.63
C ALA A 142 2.38 14.24 11.45
N ALA A 143 1.52 14.28 10.42
CA ALA A 143 0.56 13.22 10.16
C ALA A 143 1.22 11.86 9.90
N LEU A 144 2.32 11.82 9.14
CA LEU A 144 3.06 10.59 8.87
C LEU A 144 3.86 10.10 10.09
N ARG A 145 4.40 11.03 10.89
CA ARG A 145 5.20 10.71 12.08
C ARG A 145 4.33 10.15 13.18
N ASP A 146 3.14 10.70 13.40
CA ASP A 146 2.16 10.18 14.36
C ASP A 146 1.79 8.72 14.06
N TYR A 147 1.65 8.36 12.78
CA TYR A 147 1.47 6.96 12.40
C TYR A 147 2.70 6.11 12.68
N ALA A 148 3.89 6.57 12.28
CA ALA A 148 5.13 5.83 12.42
C ALA A 148 5.45 5.52 13.90
N GLU A 149 5.20 6.49 14.79
CA GLU A 149 5.40 6.32 16.23
C GLU A 149 4.44 5.30 16.85
N ARG A 150 3.18 5.26 16.41
CA ARG A 150 2.19 4.29 16.88
C ARG A 150 2.56 2.83 16.59
N ILE A 151 3.26 2.56 15.48
CA ILE A 151 3.57 1.20 15.05
C ILE A 151 4.92 0.67 15.56
N GLY A 152 5.86 1.54 15.95
CA GLY A 152 7.24 1.11 16.24
C GLY A 152 7.99 1.91 17.31
N GLY A 153 7.36 2.86 18.01
CA GLY A 153 8.02 3.66 19.05
C GLY A 153 9.04 4.67 18.50
N GLY A 154 8.93 5.01 17.22
CA GLY A 154 9.77 5.97 16.49
C GLY A 154 9.47 5.92 14.99
N ALA A 155 10.18 6.71 14.17
CA ALA A 155 10.03 6.69 12.71
C ALA A 155 10.30 5.29 12.13
N THR A 156 9.22 4.58 11.80
CA THR A 156 9.18 3.17 11.41
C THR A 156 8.12 2.96 10.33
N GLU A 157 8.31 1.96 9.48
CA GLU A 157 7.29 1.43 8.56
C GLU A 157 7.03 -0.05 8.87
N ARG A 158 5.78 -0.49 8.69
CA ARG A 158 5.36 -1.88 8.92
C ARG A 158 4.93 -2.50 7.61
N PHE A 159 5.32 -3.75 7.43
CA PHE A 159 4.90 -4.60 6.33
C PHE A 159 4.08 -5.78 6.83
N TRP A 160 3.35 -6.40 5.92
CA TRP A 160 2.52 -7.58 6.14
C TRP A 160 2.96 -8.69 5.20
N ARG A 161 2.68 -9.94 5.57
CA ARG A 161 2.90 -11.11 4.71
C ARG A 161 1.61 -11.92 4.60
N LEU A 162 1.43 -12.56 3.45
CA LEU A 162 0.39 -13.57 3.29
C LEU A 162 0.69 -14.73 4.24
N THR A 163 -0.30 -15.14 5.03
CA THR A 163 -0.19 -16.35 5.86
C THR A 163 -0.18 -17.59 4.97
N GLU A 164 0.73 -18.52 5.24
CA GLU A 164 0.82 -19.83 4.55
C GLU A 164 -0.38 -20.74 4.82
#